data_AF-A0A5D4NYE8-F1
#
_entry.id   AF-A0A5D4NYE8-F1
#
_cell.length_a   1.000
_cell.length_b   1.000
_cell.length_c   1.000
_cell.angle_alpha   90.00
_cell.angle_beta   90.00
_cell.angle_gamma   90.00
#
_symmetry.space_group_name_H-M   'P 1'
#
loop_
_entity.id
_entity.type
_entity.pdbx_description
1 polymer ?
#
loop_
_entity_poly.entity_id
_entity_poly.type
_entity_poly.pdbx_seq_one_letter_code
_entity_poly.pdbx_strand_id
1 'polypeptide(L)'
;MYQKLSILVAAVFAGVFFILQNSSADYPGLLLEKAPITKDIELNSEVLEEIILLPEEPFDESEARQIIYRLDHLPTRLLHSVQTEGIMIRLFQDKLTSFPTTQHLKGVTPRGYTNTERTWDEVPGIGGSKLVLVKIGHSEKGSGHGSINLELHELAHSINRYVLDDLYYKMKFTAIWKQEAHFLFPEEDYFLNYEEEYFAEAFAMYFLNLKTNEELEEKAPATHQFFTELESM
;
A
#
# COMPACT_ATOMS: atom_id res chain seq x y z
N MET A 1 34.57 -58.26 -11.82
CA MET A 1 35.20 -58.30 -10.49
C MET A 1 35.79 -56.91 -10.24
N TYR A 2 35.29 -56.25 -9.20
CA TYR A 2 35.52 -54.88 -8.69
C TYR A 2 36.57 -53.97 -9.35
N GLN A 3 36.13 -52.73 -9.63
CA GLN A 3 36.85 -51.57 -9.11
C GLN A 3 35.83 -50.60 -8.50
N LYS A 4 35.83 -50.55 -7.16
CA LYS A 4 35.10 -49.57 -6.35
C LYS A 4 35.79 -48.22 -6.54
N LEU A 5 35.05 -47.22 -7.00
CA LEU A 5 35.47 -45.83 -6.86
C LEU A 5 34.65 -45.20 -5.74
N SER A 6 35.23 -45.22 -4.54
CA SER A 6 34.79 -44.40 -3.42
C SER A 6 35.10 -42.95 -3.76
N ILE A 7 34.09 -42.11 -3.95
CA ILE A 7 34.28 -40.66 -3.93
C ILE A 7 33.60 -40.12 -2.68
N LEU A 8 34.47 -39.49 -1.89
CA LEU A 8 34.28 -38.85 -0.62
C LEU A 8 33.17 -37.79 -0.70
N VAL A 9 32.31 -37.79 0.30
CA VAL A 9 31.38 -36.70 0.62
C VAL A 9 32.17 -35.43 0.93
N ALA A 10 31.91 -34.37 0.19
CA ALA A 10 32.21 -32.99 0.60
C ALA A 10 30.95 -32.17 0.38
N ALA A 11 30.06 -32.18 1.39
CA ALA A 11 28.96 -31.23 1.47
C ALA A 11 29.57 -29.84 1.73
N VAL A 12 29.75 -29.05 0.68
CA VAL A 12 30.02 -27.63 0.82
C VAL A 12 28.69 -26.96 1.17
N PHE A 13 28.40 -26.88 2.46
CA PHE A 13 27.45 -25.91 2.98
C PHE A 13 28.07 -24.52 2.77
N ALA A 14 27.87 -23.96 1.58
CA ALA A 14 27.95 -22.51 1.40
C ALA A 14 26.73 -21.92 2.12
N GLY A 15 26.83 -21.81 3.44
CA GLY A 15 25.94 -20.97 4.22
C GLY A 15 26.14 -19.54 3.73
N VAL A 16 25.31 -19.10 2.81
CA VAL A 16 25.11 -17.68 2.55
C VAL A 16 24.44 -17.15 3.79
N PHE A 17 25.25 -16.73 4.77
CA PHE A 17 24.81 -15.80 5.77
C PHE A 17 24.46 -14.52 5.02
N PHE A 18 23.20 -14.38 4.62
CA PHE A 18 22.61 -13.06 4.48
C PHE A 18 22.66 -12.46 5.87
N ILE A 19 23.71 -11.68 6.12
CA ILE A 19 23.62 -10.63 7.11
C ILE A 19 22.46 -9.78 6.61
N LEU A 20 21.32 -9.86 7.30
CA LEU A 20 20.26 -8.87 7.23
C LEU A 20 20.90 -7.56 7.69
N GLN A 21 21.61 -6.90 6.77
CA GLN A 21 21.78 -5.47 6.86
C GLN A 21 20.36 -4.94 6.72
N ASN A 22 19.80 -4.45 7.82
CA ASN A 22 18.75 -3.44 7.75
C ASN A 22 19.40 -2.24 7.05
N SER A 23 19.47 -2.31 5.72
CA SER A 23 19.64 -1.11 4.91
C SER A 23 18.33 -0.34 5.13
N SER A 24 18.37 0.67 5.98
CA SER A 24 17.40 1.75 5.90
C SER A 24 17.42 2.19 4.44
N ALA A 25 16.36 1.87 3.70
CA ALA A 25 16.26 2.28 2.31
C ALA A 25 16.20 3.81 2.32
N ASP A 26 17.21 4.44 1.72
CA ASP A 26 17.25 5.89 1.57
C ASP A 26 16.33 6.27 0.41
N TYR A 27 15.09 6.65 0.75
CA TYR A 27 14.11 7.06 -0.24
C TYR A 27 14.20 8.58 -0.44
N PRO A 28 14.30 9.07 -1.68
CA PRO A 28 14.45 10.49 -1.94
C PRO A 28 13.19 11.26 -1.53
N GLY A 29 13.34 12.35 -0.78
CA GLY A 29 12.25 13.23 -0.35
C GLY A 29 12.53 13.91 0.99
N LEU A 30 11.78 14.97 1.29
CA LEU A 30 11.83 15.66 2.57
C LEU A 30 10.82 15.01 3.54
N LEU A 31 11.31 14.48 4.65
CA LEU A 31 10.46 13.93 5.70
C LEU A 31 9.49 15.00 6.23
N LEU A 32 8.22 14.63 6.43
CA LEU A 32 7.17 15.55 6.86
C LEU A 32 7.57 16.28 8.15
N GLU A 33 8.14 15.60 9.15
CA GLU A 33 8.69 16.21 10.38
C GLU A 33 9.58 17.45 10.12
N LYS A 34 10.32 17.46 9.01
CA LYS A 34 11.27 18.53 8.65
C LYS A 34 10.69 19.56 7.69
N ALA A 35 9.47 19.34 7.20
CA ALA A 35 8.86 20.19 6.19
C ALA A 35 8.19 21.41 6.83
N PRO A 36 8.26 22.61 6.22
CA PRO A 36 7.60 23.79 6.75
C PRO A 36 6.09 23.64 6.96
N ILE A 37 5.45 22.79 6.15
CA ILE A 37 4.01 22.55 6.14
C ILE A 37 3.47 21.97 7.46
N THR A 38 4.30 21.29 8.27
CA THR A 38 3.87 20.73 9.56
C THR A 38 3.43 21.80 10.56
N LYS A 39 3.94 23.03 10.42
CA LYS A 39 3.55 24.15 11.32
C LYS A 39 2.09 24.53 11.19
N ASP A 40 1.46 24.18 10.07
CA ASP A 40 0.09 24.54 9.72
C ASP A 40 -0.87 23.33 9.77
N ILE A 41 -0.42 22.20 10.32
CA ILE A 41 -1.20 20.96 10.44
C ILE A 41 -1.23 20.53 11.91
N GLU A 42 -2.42 20.22 12.41
CA GLU A 42 -2.60 19.54 13.70
C GLU A 42 -2.96 18.08 13.39
N LEU A 43 -2.08 17.15 13.76
CA LEU A 43 -2.23 15.71 13.50
C LEU A 43 -2.69 14.98 14.76
N ASN A 44 -3.57 14.00 14.58
CA ASN A 44 -3.92 13.04 15.62
C ASN A 44 -2.77 12.05 15.86
N SER A 45 -1.98 11.75 14.83
CA SER A 45 -0.82 10.85 14.91
C SER A 45 0.46 11.52 14.41
N GLU A 46 1.38 11.80 15.33
CA GLU A 46 2.74 12.27 15.03
C GLU A 46 3.53 11.26 14.18
N VAL A 47 3.12 9.98 14.14
CA VAL A 47 3.74 8.93 13.31
C VAL A 47 3.78 9.31 11.83
N LEU A 48 2.77 10.03 11.34
CA LEU A 48 2.75 10.48 9.95
C LEU A 48 3.93 11.39 9.62
N GLU A 49 4.44 12.15 10.58
CA GLU A 49 5.61 12.99 10.39
C GLU A 49 6.86 12.17 10.09
N GLU A 50 6.92 10.93 10.58
CA GLU A 50 8.06 10.01 10.44
C GLU A 50 7.94 9.05 9.24
N ILE A 51 6.76 8.93 8.63
CA ILE A 51 6.56 8.00 7.49
C ILE A 51 6.22 8.69 6.17
N ILE A 52 5.86 9.97 6.17
CA ILE A 52 5.53 10.72 4.95
C ILE A 52 6.74 11.47 4.41
N LEU A 53 7.05 11.26 3.13
CA LEU A 53 8.10 11.94 2.37
C LEU A 53 7.47 12.88 1.32
N LEU A 54 7.69 14.17 1.48
CA LEU A 54 7.25 15.23 0.58
C LEU A 54 8.27 15.53 -0.53
N PRO A 55 7.84 16.10 -1.68
CA PRO A 55 8.76 16.58 -2.70
C PRO A 55 9.69 17.66 -2.15
N GLU A 56 10.94 17.64 -2.61
CA GLU A 56 11.90 18.75 -2.35
C GLU A 56 11.61 19.95 -3.26
N GLU A 57 11.07 19.70 -4.45
CA GLU A 57 10.64 20.72 -5.41
C GLU A 57 9.25 21.28 -5.05
N PRO A 58 8.89 22.50 -5.47
CA PRO A 58 7.59 23.10 -5.18
C PRO A 58 6.41 22.21 -5.60
N PHE A 59 5.41 22.07 -4.72
CA PHE A 59 4.22 21.26 -4.93
C PHE A 59 2.95 21.95 -4.44
N ASP A 60 1.79 21.38 -4.78
CA ASP A 60 0.51 21.83 -4.21
C ASP A 60 0.40 21.40 -2.74
N GLU A 61 0.78 22.31 -1.84
CA GLU A 61 0.72 22.11 -0.40
C GLU A 61 -0.72 21.94 0.12
N SER A 62 -1.73 22.48 -0.57
CA SER A 62 -3.13 22.30 -0.18
C SER A 62 -3.56 20.85 -0.40
N GLU A 63 -3.25 20.30 -1.57
CA GLU A 63 -3.55 18.90 -1.89
C GLU A 63 -2.73 17.93 -1.04
N ALA A 64 -1.46 18.22 -0.78
CA ALA A 64 -0.64 17.41 0.11
C ALA A 64 -1.21 17.36 1.53
N ARG A 65 -1.71 18.49 2.07
CA ARG A 65 -2.38 18.53 3.38
C ARG A 65 -3.62 17.66 3.42
N GLN A 66 -4.44 17.69 2.37
CA GLN A 66 -5.64 16.84 2.32
C GLN A 66 -5.31 15.34 2.32
N ILE A 67 -4.25 14.93 1.60
CA ILE A 67 -3.74 13.55 1.64
C ILE A 67 -3.34 13.18 3.07
N ILE A 68 -2.55 14.04 3.72
CA ILE A 68 -2.10 13.82 5.11
C ILE A 68 -3.31 13.71 6.05
N TYR A 69 -4.28 14.61 5.96
CA TYR A 69 -5.48 14.55 6.80
C TYR A 69 -6.31 13.28 6.60
N ARG A 70 -6.42 12.77 5.37
CA ARG A 70 -7.13 11.50 5.13
C ARG A 70 -6.39 10.30 5.71
N LEU A 71 -5.05 10.31 5.66
CA LEU A 71 -4.22 9.30 6.33
C LEU A 71 -4.26 9.41 7.85
N ASP A 72 -4.41 10.61 8.40
CA ASP A 72 -4.47 10.88 9.84
C ASP A 72 -5.77 10.39 10.50
N HIS A 73 -6.79 10.06 9.71
CA HIS A 73 -7.97 9.35 10.21
C HIS A 73 -7.71 7.86 10.51
N LEU A 74 -6.57 7.31 10.07
CA LEU A 74 -6.22 5.93 10.40
C LEU A 74 -5.90 5.80 11.89
N PRO A 75 -6.22 4.65 12.52
CA PRO A 75 -5.87 4.41 13.91
C PRO A 75 -4.38 4.56 14.16
N THR A 76 -4.00 5.34 15.19
CA THR A 76 -2.59 5.60 15.54
C THR A 76 -1.77 4.31 15.70
N ARG A 77 -2.37 3.24 16.23
CA ARG A 77 -1.69 1.93 16.37
C ARG A 77 -1.39 1.26 15.04
N LEU A 78 -2.31 1.38 14.08
CA LEU A 78 -2.08 0.90 12.72
C LEU A 78 -0.94 1.68 12.06
N LEU A 79 -0.92 3.01 12.23
CA LEU A 79 0.18 3.85 11.74
C LEU A 79 1.53 3.48 12.40
N HIS A 80 1.56 3.18 13.69
CA HIS A 80 2.77 2.65 14.34
C HIS A 80 3.21 1.31 13.77
N SER A 81 2.27 0.43 13.39
CA SER A 81 2.60 -0.83 12.73
C SER A 81 3.19 -0.60 11.33
N VAL A 82 2.64 0.36 10.58
CA VAL A 82 3.20 0.82 9.29
C VAL A 82 4.63 1.33 9.45
N GLN A 83 4.88 2.19 10.45
CA GLN A 83 6.21 2.70 10.80
C GLN A 83 7.17 1.57 11.22
N THR A 84 6.71 0.65 12.07
CA THR A 84 7.52 -0.48 12.58
C THR A 84 7.96 -1.40 11.44
N GLU A 85 7.08 -1.63 10.46
CA GLU A 85 7.41 -2.38 9.25
C GLU A 85 8.30 -1.60 8.28
N GLY A 86 8.60 -0.33 8.56
CA GLY A 86 9.42 0.55 7.72
C GLY A 86 8.75 0.89 6.40
N ILE A 87 7.41 0.96 6.39
CA ILE A 87 6.64 1.43 5.23
C ILE A 87 6.67 2.96 5.24
N MET A 88 7.06 3.54 4.10
CA MET A 88 7.11 4.97 3.86
C MET A 88 6.10 5.36 2.79
N ILE A 89 5.52 6.55 2.89
CA ILE A 89 4.57 7.11 1.93
C ILE A 89 5.20 8.32 1.25
N ARG A 90 5.44 8.24 -0.05
CA ARG A 90 6.08 9.29 -0.85
C ARG A 90 5.06 10.01 -1.72
N LEU A 91 4.82 11.28 -1.40
CA LEU A 91 3.93 12.14 -2.19
C LEU A 91 4.64 12.74 -3.39
N PHE A 92 4.17 12.57 -4.61
CA PHE A 92 4.90 13.02 -5.80
C PHE A 92 4.03 13.82 -6.78
N GLN A 93 4.66 14.52 -7.73
CA GLN A 93 3.94 15.27 -8.78
C GLN A 93 4.25 14.78 -10.19
N ASP A 94 5.45 14.25 -10.42
CA ASP A 94 5.91 13.79 -11.73
C ASP A 94 5.27 12.44 -12.12
N LYS A 95 5.95 11.69 -12.99
CA LYS A 95 5.55 10.33 -13.34
C LYS A 95 5.99 9.37 -12.26
N LEU A 96 5.14 8.40 -11.97
CA LEU A 96 5.47 7.28 -11.11
C LEU A 96 6.75 6.57 -11.59
N THR A 97 6.94 6.44 -12.90
CA THR A 97 8.11 5.80 -13.55
C THR A 97 9.39 6.64 -13.54
N SER A 98 9.36 7.85 -12.98
CA SER A 98 10.56 8.68 -12.77
C SER A 98 11.36 8.25 -11.53
N PHE A 99 10.77 7.49 -10.61
CA PHE A 99 11.46 7.00 -9.43
C PHE A 99 12.37 5.80 -9.76
N PRO A 100 13.59 5.72 -9.19
CA PRO A 100 14.47 4.57 -9.42
C PRO A 100 13.83 3.21 -9.08
N THR A 101 12.97 3.18 -8.06
CA THR A 101 12.26 1.96 -7.61
C THR A 101 11.24 1.44 -8.63
N THR A 102 10.72 2.29 -9.51
CA THR A 102 9.62 1.99 -10.45
C THR A 102 9.99 2.28 -11.91
N GLN A 103 11.22 2.71 -12.18
CA GLN A 103 11.70 3.00 -13.54
C GLN A 103 11.56 1.80 -14.49
N HIS A 104 11.68 0.59 -13.97
CA HIS A 104 11.50 -0.66 -14.70
C HIS A 104 10.07 -0.87 -15.24
N LEU A 105 9.09 -0.11 -14.76
CA LEU A 105 7.69 -0.17 -15.20
C LEU A 105 7.39 0.76 -16.39
N LYS A 106 8.36 1.54 -16.85
CA LYS A 106 8.17 2.47 -17.96
C LYS A 106 7.69 1.75 -19.23
N GLY A 107 6.58 2.22 -19.78
CA GLY A 107 5.90 1.63 -20.95
C GLY A 107 5.18 0.31 -20.68
N VAL A 108 5.11 -0.16 -19.44
CA VAL A 108 4.46 -1.42 -19.07
C VAL A 108 3.00 -1.15 -18.69
N THR A 109 2.08 -1.95 -19.22
CA THR A 109 0.66 -1.92 -18.84
C THR A 109 0.46 -2.57 -17.46
N PRO A 110 -0.27 -1.93 -16.52
CA PRO A 110 -0.61 -2.54 -15.25
C PRO A 110 -1.43 -3.82 -15.41
N ARG A 111 -1.26 -4.77 -14.48
CA ARG A 111 -2.06 -6.00 -14.46
C ARG A 111 -3.54 -5.66 -14.28
N GLY A 112 -4.41 -6.35 -15.01
CA GLY A 112 -5.86 -6.17 -14.92
C GLY A 112 -6.42 -5.01 -15.75
N TYR A 113 -5.58 -4.17 -16.36
CA TYR A 113 -6.05 -3.09 -17.22
C TYR A 113 -6.47 -3.64 -18.58
N THR A 114 -7.73 -3.41 -18.94
CA THR A 114 -8.29 -3.80 -20.25
C THR A 114 -7.84 -2.84 -21.37
N ASN A 115 -7.59 -1.58 -21.02
CA ASN A 115 -6.98 -0.61 -21.94
C ASN A 115 -5.46 -0.73 -21.93
N THR A 116 -4.91 -1.41 -22.94
CA THR A 116 -3.46 -1.62 -23.09
C THR A 116 -2.68 -0.38 -23.50
N GLU A 117 -3.33 0.70 -23.94
CA GLU A 117 -2.65 1.96 -24.26
C GLU A 117 -2.21 2.69 -22.99
N ARG A 118 -2.83 2.37 -21.85
CA ARG A 118 -2.48 2.93 -20.55
C ARG A 118 -1.31 2.16 -19.93
N THR A 119 -0.32 2.91 -19.47
CA THR A 119 0.91 2.35 -18.88
C THR A 119 1.14 2.90 -17.48
N TRP A 120 2.07 2.30 -16.73
CA TRP A 120 2.51 2.79 -15.42
C TRP A 120 3.04 4.24 -15.46
N ASP A 121 3.39 4.77 -16.63
CA ASP A 121 3.73 6.19 -16.80
C ASP A 121 2.57 7.14 -16.47
N GLU A 122 1.33 6.63 -16.49
CA GLU A 122 0.09 7.39 -16.29
C GLU A 122 -0.67 6.97 -15.03
N VAL A 123 -0.14 6.02 -14.25
CA VAL A 123 -0.78 5.56 -13.01
C VAL A 123 -0.36 6.49 -11.87
N PRO A 124 -1.31 6.99 -11.06
CA PRO A 124 -1.02 7.99 -10.03
C PRO A 124 -0.52 7.40 -8.72
N GLY A 125 -0.56 6.07 -8.52
CA GLY A 125 -0.07 5.45 -7.30
C GLY A 125 0.43 4.03 -7.48
N ILE A 126 1.19 3.56 -6.50
CA ILE A 126 1.53 2.14 -6.35
C ILE A 126 1.81 1.81 -4.88
N GLY A 127 1.16 0.76 -4.41
CA GLY A 127 1.32 0.16 -3.10
C GLY A 127 1.92 -1.24 -3.13
N GLY A 128 1.91 -1.91 -1.98
CA GLY A 128 2.38 -3.30 -1.83
C GLY A 128 3.89 -3.44 -1.66
N SER A 129 4.65 -2.34 -1.73
CA SER A 129 6.06 -2.29 -1.37
C SER A 129 6.26 -1.50 -0.05
N LYS A 130 7.47 -1.50 0.51
CA LYS A 130 7.77 -0.63 1.67
C LYS A 130 7.87 0.85 1.31
N LEU A 131 7.79 1.20 0.02
CA LEU A 131 7.60 2.57 -0.46
C LEU A 131 6.26 2.65 -1.20
N VAL A 132 5.29 3.32 -0.59
CA VAL A 132 4.01 3.66 -1.21
C VAL A 132 4.19 4.97 -1.97
N LEU A 133 3.87 5.01 -3.26
CA LEU A 133 3.91 6.24 -4.04
C LEU A 133 2.49 6.76 -4.25
N VAL A 134 2.25 8.03 -3.92
CA VAL A 134 0.95 8.69 -4.12
C VAL A 134 1.13 10.02 -4.84
N LYS A 135 0.43 10.22 -5.96
CA LYS A 135 0.49 11.46 -6.70
C LYS A 135 -0.41 12.53 -6.08
N ILE A 136 0.15 13.69 -5.80
CA ILE A 136 -0.54 14.87 -5.28
C ILE A 136 -1.59 15.33 -6.29
N GLY A 137 -2.81 15.61 -5.81
CA GLY A 137 -3.94 16.05 -6.64
C GLY A 137 -4.67 14.93 -7.40
N HIS A 138 -4.37 13.66 -7.11
CA HIS A 138 -4.97 12.51 -7.75
C HIS A 138 -5.72 11.58 -6.78
N SER A 139 -6.11 12.07 -5.60
CA SER A 139 -6.73 11.24 -4.57
C SER A 139 -8.11 10.71 -4.93
N GLU A 140 -8.90 11.48 -5.68
CA GLU A 140 -10.30 11.17 -5.96
C GLU A 140 -10.48 10.18 -7.11
N LYS A 141 -11.48 9.30 -6.97
CA LYS A 141 -11.88 8.35 -8.02
C LYS A 141 -12.07 9.05 -9.37
N GLY A 142 -11.49 8.46 -10.43
CA GLY A 142 -11.51 9.04 -11.77
C GLY A 142 -10.33 9.94 -12.08
N SER A 143 -9.47 10.28 -11.10
CA SER A 143 -8.23 11.05 -11.29
C SER A 143 -7.10 10.17 -11.84
N GLY A 144 -7.40 9.33 -12.82
CA GLY A 144 -6.45 8.36 -13.36
C GLY A 144 -6.39 7.03 -12.60
N HIS A 145 -7.30 6.73 -11.70
CA HIS A 145 -7.45 5.39 -11.12
C HIS A 145 -8.93 5.14 -10.78
N GLY A 146 -9.27 3.87 -10.50
CA GLY A 146 -10.64 3.44 -10.21
C GLY A 146 -11.03 3.43 -8.72
N SER A 147 -10.05 3.59 -7.84
CA SER A 147 -10.21 3.52 -6.38
C SER A 147 -10.96 4.71 -5.82
N ILE A 148 -11.73 4.51 -4.74
CA ILE A 148 -12.49 5.55 -4.06
C ILE A 148 -11.59 6.64 -3.44
N ASN A 149 -10.40 6.24 -2.99
CA ASN A 149 -9.35 7.15 -2.56
C ASN A 149 -7.96 6.53 -2.80
N LEU A 150 -7.06 7.27 -3.44
CA LEU A 150 -5.75 6.77 -3.87
C LEU A 150 -4.86 6.38 -2.69
N GLU A 151 -4.54 7.31 -1.79
CA GLU A 151 -3.59 7.09 -0.71
C GLU A 151 -4.00 5.95 0.23
N LEU A 152 -5.28 5.84 0.57
CA LEU A 152 -5.77 4.77 1.43
C LEU A 152 -5.68 3.42 0.70
N HIS A 153 -6.04 3.37 -0.59
CA HIS A 153 -5.95 2.16 -1.40
C HIS A 153 -4.49 1.69 -1.53
N GLU A 154 -3.57 2.58 -1.90
CA GLU A 154 -2.17 2.20 -2.09
C GLU A 154 -1.48 1.82 -0.77
N LEU A 155 -1.79 2.51 0.32
CA LEU A 155 -1.27 2.14 1.64
C LEU A 155 -1.82 0.78 2.09
N ALA A 156 -3.09 0.48 1.81
CA ALA A 156 -3.72 -0.78 2.16
C ALA A 156 -3.00 -2.00 1.55
N HIS A 157 -2.53 -1.90 0.29
CA HIS A 157 -1.71 -2.96 -0.32
C HIS A 157 -0.46 -3.26 0.51
N SER A 158 0.20 -2.24 1.04
CA SER A 158 1.39 -2.41 1.88
C SER A 158 1.06 -2.92 3.28
N ILE A 159 -0.04 -2.45 3.89
CA ILE A 159 -0.54 -2.97 5.17
C ILE A 159 -0.87 -4.46 5.05
N ASN A 160 -1.63 -4.86 4.02
CA ASN A 160 -1.98 -6.25 3.78
C ASN A 160 -0.75 -7.15 3.67
N ARG A 161 0.30 -6.66 2.99
CA ARG A 161 1.50 -7.45 2.74
C ARG A 161 2.45 -7.56 3.93
N TYR A 162 2.67 -6.47 4.67
CA TYR A 162 3.73 -6.43 5.69
C TYR A 162 3.19 -6.37 7.12
N VAL A 163 2.06 -5.70 7.37
CA VAL A 163 1.47 -5.61 8.71
C VAL A 163 0.60 -6.84 9.00
N LEU A 164 -0.12 -7.34 7.99
CA LEU A 164 -1.02 -8.50 8.10
C LEU A 164 -0.44 -9.78 7.46
N ASP A 165 0.88 -9.96 7.55
CA ASP A 165 1.59 -11.07 6.87
C ASP A 165 1.30 -12.46 7.48
N ASP A 166 0.71 -12.51 8.69
CA ASP A 166 0.39 -13.76 9.37
C ASP A 166 -0.67 -14.60 8.64
N LEU A 167 -0.47 -15.91 8.65
CA LEU A 167 -1.31 -16.88 7.94
C LEU A 167 -2.77 -16.83 8.41
N TYR A 168 -3.02 -16.55 9.69
CA TYR A 168 -4.37 -16.44 10.23
C TYR A 168 -5.15 -15.32 9.55
N TYR A 169 -4.56 -14.12 9.43
CA TYR A 169 -5.23 -12.98 8.78
C TYR A 169 -5.53 -13.26 7.32
N LYS A 170 -4.56 -13.82 6.60
CA LYS A 170 -4.75 -14.18 5.18
C LYS A 170 -5.86 -15.20 5.00
N MET A 171 -5.85 -16.29 5.76
CA MET A 171 -6.89 -17.32 5.65
C MET A 171 -8.28 -16.79 6.03
N LYS A 172 -8.36 -15.95 7.08
CA LYS A 172 -9.61 -15.31 7.49
C LYS A 172 -10.13 -14.39 6.38
N PHE A 173 -9.28 -13.53 5.82
CA PHE A 173 -9.69 -12.57 4.81
C PHE A 173 -10.07 -13.25 3.49
N THR A 174 -9.37 -14.32 3.07
CA THR A 174 -9.75 -15.08 1.87
C THR A 174 -11.14 -15.70 1.98
N ALA A 175 -11.55 -16.15 3.17
CA ALA A 175 -12.89 -16.65 3.39
C ALA A 175 -13.95 -15.55 3.26
N ILE A 176 -13.67 -14.38 3.83
CA ILE A 176 -14.52 -13.19 3.76
C ILE A 176 -14.67 -12.69 2.31
N TRP A 177 -13.55 -12.53 1.59
CA TRP A 177 -13.54 -12.09 0.19
C TRP A 177 -14.40 -12.98 -0.70
N LYS A 178 -14.26 -14.31 -0.60
CA LYS A 178 -15.09 -15.26 -1.37
C LYS A 178 -16.58 -15.14 -1.06
N GLN A 179 -16.92 -14.76 0.17
CA GLN A 179 -18.30 -14.59 0.60
C GLN A 179 -18.88 -13.26 0.12
N GLU A 180 -18.11 -12.17 0.14
CA GLU A 180 -18.69 -10.81 0.07
C GLU A 180 -18.31 -10.00 -1.18
N ALA A 181 -17.27 -10.39 -1.93
CA ALA A 181 -16.79 -9.59 -3.06
C ALA A 181 -17.85 -9.27 -4.11
N HIS A 182 -18.71 -10.25 -4.41
CA HIS A 182 -19.79 -10.11 -5.40
C HIS A 182 -20.98 -9.27 -4.91
N PHE A 183 -21.11 -9.04 -3.60
CA PHE A 183 -22.12 -8.15 -3.05
C PHE A 183 -21.64 -6.70 -3.00
N LEU A 184 -20.36 -6.50 -2.64
CA LEU A 184 -19.77 -5.16 -2.56
C LEU A 184 -19.47 -4.58 -3.94
N PHE A 185 -18.90 -5.39 -4.85
CA PHE A 185 -18.48 -4.98 -6.19
C PHE A 185 -19.10 -5.87 -7.27
N PRO A 186 -20.43 -5.81 -7.45
CA PRO A 186 -21.09 -6.60 -8.49
C PRO A 186 -20.57 -6.22 -9.87
N GLU A 187 -20.26 -7.22 -10.70
CA GLU A 187 -19.78 -7.08 -12.10
C GLU A 187 -18.41 -6.39 -12.27
N GLU A 188 -17.69 -6.12 -11.18
CA GLU A 188 -16.35 -5.53 -11.22
C GLU A 188 -15.28 -6.63 -11.17
N ASP A 189 -15.01 -7.26 -12.31
CA ASP A 189 -14.09 -8.40 -12.44
C ASP A 189 -12.73 -8.20 -11.77
N TYR A 190 -12.26 -6.96 -11.67
CA TYR A 190 -11.01 -6.63 -11.00
C TYR A 190 -11.04 -7.03 -9.51
N PHE A 191 -12.07 -6.62 -8.76
CA PHE A 191 -12.21 -6.96 -7.34
C PHE A 191 -12.69 -8.40 -7.12
N LEU A 192 -13.37 -8.99 -8.10
CA LEU A 192 -13.82 -10.37 -8.06
C LEU A 192 -12.70 -11.40 -8.32
N ASN A 193 -11.66 -11.01 -9.06
CA ASN A 193 -10.55 -11.89 -9.42
C ASN A 193 -9.27 -11.65 -8.62
N TYR A 194 -9.14 -10.50 -7.96
CA TYR A 194 -7.95 -10.12 -7.19
C TYR A 194 -8.31 -9.76 -5.74
N GLU A 195 -8.07 -10.69 -4.81
CA GLU A 195 -8.33 -10.52 -3.37
C GLU A 195 -7.61 -9.30 -2.79
N GLU A 196 -6.39 -9.03 -3.24
CA GLU A 196 -5.58 -7.90 -2.80
C GLU A 196 -6.20 -6.55 -3.18
N GLU A 197 -6.85 -6.47 -4.34
CA GLU A 197 -7.53 -5.26 -4.81
C GLU A 197 -8.85 -5.06 -4.06
N TYR A 198 -9.56 -6.16 -3.77
CA TYR A 198 -10.74 -6.13 -2.90
C TYR A 198 -10.38 -5.63 -1.50
N PHE A 199 -9.30 -6.16 -0.91
CA PHE A 199 -8.80 -5.71 0.39
C PHE A 199 -8.53 -4.20 0.37
N ALA A 200 -7.76 -3.74 -0.62
CA ALA A 200 -7.33 -2.35 -0.69
C ALA A 200 -8.49 -1.38 -0.87
N GLU A 201 -9.45 -1.72 -1.73
CA GLU A 201 -10.62 -0.87 -1.97
C GLU A 201 -11.58 -0.87 -0.78
N ALA A 202 -11.85 -2.02 -0.17
CA ALA A 202 -12.70 -2.10 1.01
C ALA A 202 -12.06 -1.38 2.22
N PHE A 203 -10.73 -1.44 2.37
CA PHE A 203 -10.00 -0.66 3.37
C PHE A 203 -10.19 0.84 3.14
N ALA A 204 -10.03 1.30 1.89
CA ALA A 204 -10.26 2.69 1.55
C ALA A 204 -11.72 3.12 1.83
N MET A 205 -12.70 2.28 1.51
CA MET A 205 -14.11 2.54 1.84
C MET A 205 -14.33 2.66 3.35
N TYR A 206 -13.72 1.78 4.16
CA TYR A 206 -13.87 1.78 5.61
C TYR A 206 -13.32 3.06 6.25
N PHE A 207 -12.15 3.53 5.84
CA PHE A 207 -11.45 4.65 6.50
C PHE A 207 -11.67 6.03 5.86
N LEU A 208 -12.25 6.12 4.65
CA LEU A 208 -12.36 7.40 3.95
C LEU A 208 -13.38 8.36 4.57
N ASN A 209 -14.63 7.91 4.72
CA ASN A 209 -15.71 8.71 5.30
C ASN A 209 -16.89 7.85 5.74
N LEU A 210 -17.83 8.46 6.49
CA LEU A 210 -19.02 7.77 7.02
C LEU A 210 -19.85 7.10 5.92
N LYS A 211 -20.06 7.75 4.79
CA LYS A 211 -20.92 7.22 3.71
C LYS A 211 -20.34 5.93 3.12
N THR A 212 -19.04 5.89 2.83
CA THR A 212 -18.41 4.69 2.27
C THR A 212 -18.25 3.59 3.30
N ASN A 213 -18.08 3.95 4.57
CA ASN A 213 -18.07 3.01 5.69
C ASN A 213 -19.44 2.33 5.88
N GLU A 214 -20.53 3.10 5.90
CA GLU A 214 -21.90 2.59 6.00
C GLU A 214 -22.27 1.68 4.80
N GLU A 215 -21.85 2.06 3.58
CA GLU A 215 -22.04 1.21 2.40
C GLU A 215 -21.30 -0.13 2.51
N LEU A 216 -20.08 -0.13 3.08
CA LEU A 216 -19.32 -1.35 3.33
C LEU A 216 -20.01 -2.21 4.41
N GLU A 217 -20.50 -1.62 5.49
CA GLU A 217 -21.24 -2.33 6.54
C GLU A 217 -22.49 -3.02 5.99
N GLU A 218 -23.26 -2.32 5.15
CA GLU A 218 -24.50 -2.84 4.56
C GLU A 218 -24.24 -4.01 3.60
N LYS A 219 -23.22 -3.88 2.73
CA LYS A 219 -23.00 -4.82 1.61
C LYS A 219 -22.02 -5.94 1.94
N ALA A 220 -21.08 -5.71 2.86
CA ALA A 220 -20.01 -6.63 3.22
C ALA A 220 -19.71 -6.57 4.73
N PRO A 221 -20.69 -6.96 5.59
CA PRO A 221 -20.58 -6.82 7.04
C PRO A 221 -19.42 -7.62 7.66
N ALA A 222 -19.02 -8.77 7.09
CA ALA A 222 -17.87 -9.52 7.60
C ALA A 222 -16.54 -8.81 7.27
N THR A 223 -16.47 -8.15 6.12
CA THR A 223 -15.35 -7.29 5.72
C THR A 223 -15.27 -6.06 6.62
N HIS A 224 -16.41 -5.41 6.88
CA HIS A 224 -16.49 -4.29 7.83
C HIS A 224 -16.00 -4.72 9.23
N GLN A 225 -16.53 -5.82 9.75
CA GLN A 225 -16.13 -6.38 11.04
C GLN A 225 -14.63 -6.73 11.09
N PHE A 226 -14.04 -7.22 9.99
CA PHE A 226 -12.60 -7.47 9.92
C PHE A 226 -11.79 -6.18 10.11
N PHE A 227 -12.21 -5.06 9.51
CA PHE A 227 -11.52 -3.79 9.70
C PHE A 227 -11.79 -3.16 11.08
N THR A 228 -12.96 -3.37 11.67
CA THR A 228 -13.21 -2.99 13.07
C THR A 228 -12.26 -3.71 14.03
N GLU A 229 -11.98 -5.00 13.79
CA GLU A 229 -10.96 -5.71 14.57
C GLU A 229 -9.56 -5.12 14.35
N LEU A 230 -9.22 -4.75 13.10
CA LEU A 230 -7.96 -4.12 12.76
C LEU A 230 -7.75 -2.78 13.48
N GLU A 231 -8.79 -1.96 13.67
CA GLU A 231 -8.71 -0.72 14.45
C GLU A 231 -8.31 -0.94 15.91
N SER A 232 -8.62 -2.12 16.44
CA SER A 232 -8.40 -2.46 17.85
C SER A 232 -7.05 -3.13 18.15
N MET A 233 -6.29 -3.48 17.11
CA MET A 233 -4.92 -4.01 17.22
C MET A 233 -3.97 -2.93 17.75
#